data_AF-A0A0F9TMC9-F1
#
_entry.id   AF-A0A0F9TMC9-F1
#
_cell.length_a   1.000
_cell.length_b   1.000
_cell.length_c   1.000
_cell.angle_alpha   90.00
_cell.angle_beta   90.00
_cell.angle_gamma   90.00
#
_symmetry.space_group_name_H-M   'P 1'
#
loop_
_entity.id
_entity.type
_entity.pdbx_description
1 polymer ?
#
loop_
_entity_poly.entity_id
_entity_poly.type
_entity_poly.pdbx_seq_one_letter_code
_entity_poly.pdbx_strand_id
1 'polypeptide(L)'
;MKEGITLSEDVRSKYGAVDGSKLNGAPPILPFSISVEGQEGTGKSQFGLLTCPTPIVHINFGDRDATAFLYDMSEDRRSKTTLYSFAPSGPDGWTRAEAKQSLLGLSDIAKSELADNKLAGGTFILDSGSSWWDSVQEVYVAPLEEERDAEGKKRSGGLIYGKGNLVVSGVVSWIKNQGCFFVLTHQKSQSWDSQGPIPGQYKARINSKVPYLVEIRLDLRLECVSCAVKSPIVGEQDCRKQGHIGRNHVARIIKFGRSTALIGVEFSNSDISFSNIYSLYARGDFPGQERLV
;
A
#
# COMPACT_ATOMS: atom_id res chain seq x y z
N MET A 1 -21.49 32.29 -1.02
CA MET A 1 -22.54 31.26 -1.15
C MET A 1 -22.09 30.30 -2.24
N LYS A 2 -21.65 29.10 -1.87
CA LYS A 2 -21.35 28.01 -2.82
C LYS A 2 -22.47 26.99 -2.67
N GLU A 3 -23.15 26.72 -3.77
CA GLU A 3 -24.27 25.80 -3.86
C GLU A 3 -23.79 24.38 -3.55
N GLY A 4 -24.41 23.77 -2.53
CA GLY A 4 -24.17 22.38 -2.16
C GLY A 4 -24.74 21.45 -3.20
N ILE A 5 -23.97 20.41 -3.54
CA ILE A 5 -24.42 19.33 -4.41
C ILE A 5 -25.49 18.53 -3.65
N THR A 6 -26.76 18.66 -4.03
CA THR A 6 -27.86 17.86 -3.50
C THR A 6 -27.84 16.49 -4.17
N LEU A 7 -27.57 15.43 -3.40
CA LEU A 7 -27.65 14.05 -3.88
C LEU A 7 -29.11 13.61 -4.06
N SER A 8 -29.38 12.80 -5.08
CA SER A 8 -30.70 12.20 -5.33
C SER A 8 -31.11 11.24 -4.20
N GLU A 9 -32.41 11.22 -3.87
CA GLU A 9 -33.00 10.37 -2.82
C GLU A 9 -32.68 8.88 -3.00
N ASP A 10 -32.44 8.44 -4.24
CA ASP A 10 -32.06 7.07 -4.60
C ASP A 10 -30.77 6.59 -3.93
N VAL A 11 -29.83 7.49 -3.61
CA VAL A 11 -28.57 7.11 -2.96
C VAL A 11 -28.76 6.89 -1.45
N ARG A 12 -29.67 7.64 -0.82
CA ARG A 12 -29.96 7.52 0.62
C ARG A 12 -30.74 6.24 0.94
N SER A 13 -31.64 5.80 0.05
CA SER A 13 -32.45 4.59 0.29
C SER A 13 -31.64 3.30 0.15
N LYS A 14 -30.59 3.28 -0.69
CA LYS A 14 -29.87 2.06 -1.08
C LYS A 14 -28.78 1.61 -0.09
N TYR A 15 -28.24 2.53 0.71
CA TYR A 15 -27.09 2.25 1.60
C TYR A 15 -27.41 2.43 3.09
N GLY A 16 -28.68 2.68 3.43
CA GLY A 16 -29.11 2.96 4.80
C GLY A 16 -28.71 4.35 5.24
N ALA A 17 -29.69 5.16 5.67
CA ALA A 17 -29.42 6.40 6.34
C ALA A 17 -28.75 6.09 7.68
N VAL A 18 -27.45 6.35 7.78
CA VAL A 18 -26.82 6.50 9.10
C VAL A 18 -27.52 7.69 9.75
N ASP A 19 -28.21 7.44 10.85
CA ASP A 19 -28.92 8.46 11.62
C ASP A 19 -27.92 9.48 12.18
N GLY A 20 -27.74 10.58 11.45
CA GLY A 20 -26.81 11.66 11.78
C GLY A 20 -27.17 12.42 13.05
N SER A 21 -28.34 12.16 13.66
CA SER A 21 -28.74 12.80 14.91
C SER A 21 -28.01 12.26 16.14
N LYS A 22 -27.25 11.16 16.01
CA LYS A 22 -26.37 10.62 17.07
C LYS A 22 -24.92 11.11 17.02
N LEU A 23 -24.56 11.95 16.05
CA LEU A 23 -23.19 12.45 15.87
C LEU A 23 -23.10 13.93 16.27
N ASN A 24 -23.19 14.19 17.57
CA ASN A 24 -22.66 15.43 18.14
C ASN A 24 -21.12 15.32 18.18
N GLY A 25 -20.46 15.75 17.11
CA GLY A 25 -19.02 15.69 16.95
C GLY A 25 -18.65 15.72 15.47
N ALA A 26 -17.42 16.11 15.14
CA ALA A 26 -16.91 16.09 13.76
C ALA A 26 -17.27 14.77 13.03
N PRO A 27 -17.55 14.80 11.72
CA PRO A 27 -17.94 13.61 10.97
C PRO A 27 -16.94 12.46 11.21
N PRO A 28 -17.41 11.21 11.39
CA PRO A 28 -16.54 10.10 11.71
C PRO A 28 -15.48 9.93 10.61
N ILE A 29 -14.21 9.88 11.01
CA ILE A 29 -13.10 9.57 10.12
C ILE A 29 -13.36 8.20 9.50
N LEU A 30 -13.34 8.10 8.17
CA LEU A 30 -13.61 6.86 7.44
C LEU A 30 -12.30 6.12 7.15
N PRO A 31 -11.96 5.05 7.89
CA PRO A 31 -10.76 4.27 7.63
C PRO A 31 -10.86 3.54 6.29
N PHE A 32 -9.75 3.46 5.56
CA PHE A 32 -9.65 2.77 4.28
C PHE A 32 -8.27 2.14 4.11
N SER A 33 -8.16 1.24 3.14
CA SER A 33 -6.90 0.59 2.77
C SER A 33 -6.36 1.11 1.44
N ILE A 34 -5.09 1.49 1.43
CA ILE A 34 -4.35 1.93 0.24
C ILE A 34 -3.27 0.90 -0.08
N SER A 35 -3.28 0.42 -1.31
CA SER A 35 -2.14 -0.27 -1.90
C SER A 35 -1.33 0.72 -2.72
N VAL A 36 -0.05 0.86 -2.39
CA VAL A 36 0.88 1.78 -3.05
C VAL A 36 1.92 0.95 -3.79
N GLU A 37 1.86 0.96 -5.11
CA GLU A 37 2.72 0.17 -5.97
C GLU A 37 3.71 1.07 -6.70
N GLY A 38 4.91 0.59 -6.94
CA GLY A 38 5.92 1.36 -7.66
C GLY A 38 7.26 0.66 -7.67
N GLN A 39 8.12 1.09 -8.58
CA GLN A 39 9.51 0.63 -8.61
C GLN A 39 10.26 1.00 -7.34
N GLU A 40 11.45 0.48 -7.22
CA GLU A 40 12.39 0.87 -6.20
C GLU A 40 12.72 2.37 -6.28
N GLY A 41 12.73 3.07 -5.15
CA GLY A 41 13.06 4.49 -5.11
C GLY A 41 11.95 5.46 -5.57
N THR A 42 10.71 5.01 -5.78
CA THR A 42 9.58 5.88 -6.17
C THR A 42 8.88 6.60 -5.00
N GLY A 43 9.44 6.55 -3.78
CA GLY A 43 8.86 7.24 -2.61
C GLY A 43 7.68 6.54 -1.93
N LYS A 44 7.48 5.22 -2.11
CA LYS A 44 6.36 4.48 -1.46
C LYS A 44 6.36 4.60 0.07
N SER A 45 7.51 4.36 0.70
CA SER A 45 7.68 4.48 2.15
C SER A 45 7.48 5.92 2.61
N GLN A 46 7.99 6.89 1.84
CA GLN A 46 7.81 8.32 2.08
C GLN A 46 6.32 8.72 2.06
N PHE A 47 5.54 8.22 1.10
CA PHE A 47 4.10 8.46 1.05
C PHE A 47 3.42 8.01 2.35
N GLY A 48 3.69 6.78 2.79
CA GLY A 48 3.15 6.24 4.04
C GLY A 48 3.60 7.04 5.27
N LEU A 49 4.90 7.25 5.41
CA LEU A 49 5.51 7.80 6.61
C LEU A 49 5.35 9.32 6.75
N LEU A 50 5.36 10.09 5.66
CA LEU A 50 5.35 11.56 5.72
C LEU A 50 3.98 12.17 5.45
N THR A 51 3.06 11.47 4.78
CA THR A 51 1.76 12.07 4.41
C THR A 51 0.58 11.53 5.21
N CYS A 52 0.67 10.34 5.81
CA CYS A 52 -0.46 9.71 6.49
C CYS A 52 -0.70 10.28 7.91
N PRO A 53 -1.88 10.10 8.51
CA PRO A 53 -2.16 10.58 9.86
C PRO A 53 -1.35 9.84 10.94
N THR A 54 -0.96 10.57 11.99
CA THR A 54 -0.37 10.01 13.22
C THR A 54 -1.47 9.58 14.22
N PRO A 55 -1.19 8.64 15.13
CA PRO A 55 0.03 7.84 15.29
C PRO A 55 0.29 6.87 14.13
N ILE A 56 1.56 6.54 13.88
CA ILE A 56 2.00 5.66 12.78
C ILE A 56 2.70 4.44 13.35
N VAL A 57 2.28 3.26 12.89
CA VAL A 57 3.00 2.00 13.09
C VAL A 57 3.46 1.52 11.73
N HIS A 58 4.77 1.47 11.52
CA HIS A 58 5.38 1.03 10.27
C HIS A 58 6.12 -0.28 10.48
N ILE A 59 5.73 -1.28 9.69
CA ILE A 59 6.34 -2.61 9.70
C ILE A 59 7.10 -2.79 8.40
N ASN A 60 8.42 -2.76 8.50
CA ASN A 60 9.30 -2.96 7.37
C ASN A 60 9.54 -4.46 7.11
N PHE A 61 8.98 -5.03 6.05
CA PHE A 61 9.34 -6.32 5.48
C PHE A 61 10.32 -6.11 4.31
N GLY A 62 11.60 -6.23 4.59
CA GLY A 62 12.69 -6.13 3.61
C GLY A 62 13.97 -5.50 4.18
N ASP A 63 14.99 -5.44 3.32
CA ASP A 63 16.36 -5.14 3.74
C ASP A 63 16.67 -3.64 3.82
N ARG A 64 15.71 -2.79 3.45
CA ARG A 64 15.90 -1.34 3.37
C ARG A 64 15.51 -0.70 4.68
N ASP A 65 16.47 -0.08 5.36
CA ASP A 65 16.20 0.64 6.60
C ASP A 65 15.31 1.88 6.36
N ALA A 66 14.19 1.96 7.08
CA ALA A 66 13.26 3.09 7.04
C ALA A 66 13.62 4.18 8.06
N THR A 67 14.61 3.95 8.95
CA THR A 67 15.00 4.88 10.01
C THR A 67 15.42 6.24 9.46
N ALA A 68 16.01 6.29 8.27
CA ALA A 68 16.39 7.54 7.62
C ALA A 68 15.20 8.51 7.44
N PHE A 69 13.98 8.00 7.22
CA PHE A 69 12.79 8.84 7.07
C PHE A 69 12.37 9.53 8.37
N LEU A 70 12.81 9.06 9.54
CA LEU A 70 12.53 9.73 10.82
C LEU A 70 13.24 11.08 10.92
N TYR A 71 14.34 11.30 10.20
CA TYR A 71 15.04 12.58 10.16
C TYR A 71 14.30 13.64 9.34
N ASP A 72 13.47 13.20 8.38
CA ASP A 72 12.63 14.08 7.56
C ASP A 72 11.31 14.46 8.26
N MET A 73 11.02 13.89 9.44
CA MET A 73 9.81 14.15 10.20
C MET A 73 9.97 15.29 11.21
N SER A 74 8.87 15.99 11.49
CA SER A 74 8.73 16.85 12.67
C SER A 74 8.95 16.03 13.96
N GLU A 75 9.41 16.68 15.03
CA GLU A 75 9.63 16.02 16.33
C GLU A 75 8.35 15.37 16.87
N ASP A 76 7.22 16.08 16.76
CA ASP A 76 5.90 15.58 17.17
C ASP A 76 5.53 14.30 16.40
N ARG A 77 5.63 14.32 15.07
CA ARG A 77 5.34 13.16 14.22
C ARG A 77 6.26 11.98 14.53
N ARG A 78 7.56 12.25 14.69
CA ARG A 78 8.55 11.21 15.04
C ARG A 78 8.21 10.56 16.39
N SER A 79 7.80 11.33 17.39
CA SER A 79 7.41 10.80 18.71
C SER A 79 6.17 9.90 18.68
N LYS A 80 5.34 10.05 17.65
CA LYS A 80 4.11 9.27 17.42
C LYS A 80 4.30 8.18 16.34
N THR A 81 5.54 7.91 15.94
CA THR A 81 5.86 6.92 14.92
C THR A 81 6.68 5.77 15.52
N THR A 82 6.18 4.55 15.39
CA THR A 82 6.86 3.33 15.82
C THR A 82 7.29 2.52 14.62
N LEU A 83 8.57 2.14 14.55
CA LEU A 83 9.13 1.34 13.48
C LEU A 83 9.45 -0.08 13.96
N TYR A 84 9.09 -1.07 13.15
CA TYR A 84 9.49 -2.47 13.32
C TYR A 84 10.08 -2.97 12.01
N SER A 85 10.97 -3.96 12.08
CA SER A 85 11.61 -4.51 10.88
C SER A 85 11.75 -6.02 10.94
N PHE A 86 11.45 -6.65 9.82
CA PHE A 86 11.73 -8.05 9.53
C PHE A 86 12.48 -8.11 8.20
N ALA A 87 13.63 -8.78 8.20
CA ALA A 87 14.41 -9.01 7.00
C ALA A 87 14.89 -10.48 6.97
N PRO A 88 14.99 -11.10 5.78
CA PRO A 88 15.70 -12.37 5.64
C PRO A 88 17.18 -12.19 6.01
N SER A 89 17.81 -13.21 6.59
CA SER A 89 19.24 -13.13 6.94
C SER A 89 20.18 -13.25 5.74
N GLY A 90 19.69 -13.78 4.61
CA GLY A 90 20.51 -14.12 3.45
C GLY A 90 19.96 -13.63 2.11
N PRO A 91 20.81 -13.64 1.06
CA PRO A 91 20.47 -13.16 -0.28
C PRO A 91 19.44 -14.04 -1.00
N ASP A 92 19.27 -15.29 -0.55
CA ASP A 92 18.33 -16.26 -1.12
C ASP A 92 16.87 -16.02 -0.69
N GLY A 93 16.63 -14.99 0.14
CA GLY A 93 15.32 -14.64 0.65
C GLY A 93 15.00 -15.34 1.97
N TRP A 94 13.71 -15.47 2.26
CA TRP A 94 13.24 -16.00 3.54
C TRP A 94 13.43 -17.51 3.63
N THR A 95 14.07 -18.00 4.69
CA THR A 95 13.91 -19.40 5.09
C THR A 95 12.54 -19.60 5.74
N ARG A 96 12.02 -20.84 5.75
CA ARG A 96 10.74 -21.17 6.40
C ARG A 96 10.69 -20.82 7.88
N ALA A 97 11.80 -20.97 8.59
CA ALA A 97 11.88 -20.63 10.01
C ALA A 97 11.77 -19.11 10.22
N GLU A 98 12.52 -18.32 9.45
CA GLU A 98 12.47 -16.85 9.51
C GLU A 98 11.12 -16.31 9.07
N ALA A 99 10.56 -16.82 7.98
CA ALA A 99 9.24 -16.46 7.49
C ALA A 99 8.16 -16.75 8.55
N LYS A 100 8.23 -17.89 9.23
CA LYS A 100 7.30 -18.21 10.31
C LYS A 100 7.45 -17.24 11.48
N GLN A 101 8.68 -16.92 11.86
CA GLN A 101 8.95 -15.96 12.94
C GLN A 101 8.48 -14.54 12.59
N SER A 102 8.71 -14.08 11.36
CA SER A 102 8.28 -12.76 10.92
C SER A 102 6.75 -12.62 10.89
N LEU A 103 6.04 -13.67 10.48
CA LEU A 103 4.56 -13.69 10.52
C LEU A 103 4.00 -13.73 11.94
N LEU A 104 4.63 -14.45 12.86
CA LEU A 104 4.27 -14.44 14.29
C LEU A 104 4.55 -13.06 14.90
N GLY A 105 5.73 -12.48 14.64
CA GLY A 105 6.09 -11.15 15.09
C GLY A 105 5.12 -10.08 14.58
N LEU A 106 4.71 -10.14 13.32
CA LEU A 106 3.66 -9.26 12.79
C LEU A 106 2.35 -9.44 13.55
N SER A 107 1.94 -10.68 13.87
CA SER A 107 0.72 -10.92 14.66
C SER A 107 0.80 -10.31 16.06
N ASP A 108 1.94 -10.41 16.73
CA ASP A 108 2.14 -9.90 18.08
C ASP A 108 2.18 -8.37 18.10
N ILE A 109 2.87 -7.75 17.14
CA ILE A 109 2.86 -6.29 16.96
C ILE A 109 1.45 -5.81 16.63
N ALA A 110 0.77 -6.46 15.68
CA ALA A 110 -0.58 -6.07 15.30
C ALA A 110 -1.54 -6.14 16.50
N LYS A 111 -1.44 -7.15 17.37
CA LYS A 111 -2.21 -7.21 18.63
C LYS A 111 -1.80 -6.12 19.61
N SER A 112 -0.50 -5.88 19.81
CA SER A 112 -0.01 -4.85 20.75
C SER A 112 -0.47 -3.44 20.35
N GLU A 113 -0.33 -3.12 19.07
CA GLU A 113 -0.46 -1.76 18.54
C GLU A 113 -1.88 -1.43 18.05
N LEU A 114 -2.67 -2.43 17.65
CA LEU A 114 -4.02 -2.20 17.11
C LEU A 114 -5.15 -2.57 18.08
N ALA A 115 -4.91 -3.46 19.05
CA ALA A 115 -5.96 -3.83 20.00
C ALA A 115 -6.42 -2.62 20.81
N ASP A 116 -7.66 -2.70 21.31
CA ASP A 116 -8.29 -1.67 22.15
C ASP A 116 -8.33 -0.27 21.50
N ASN A 117 -8.36 -0.21 20.17
CA ASN A 117 -8.43 1.03 19.39
C ASN A 117 -7.22 1.99 19.58
N LYS A 118 -6.06 1.49 20.00
CA LYS A 118 -4.85 2.31 20.21
C LYS A 118 -4.41 3.10 18.97
N LEU A 119 -4.68 2.58 17.78
CA LEU A 119 -4.35 3.21 16.51
C LEU A 119 -5.58 3.78 15.76
N ALA A 120 -6.72 3.95 16.44
CA ALA A 120 -7.93 4.47 15.79
C ALA A 120 -7.68 5.88 15.23
N GLY A 121 -7.94 6.06 13.93
CA GLY A 121 -7.63 7.29 13.19
C GLY A 121 -6.15 7.54 12.89
N GLY A 122 -5.25 6.66 13.33
CA GLY A 122 -3.83 6.61 12.94
C GLY A 122 -3.61 5.69 11.74
N THR A 123 -2.34 5.38 11.44
CA THR A 123 -1.95 4.64 10.23
C THR A 123 -1.10 3.41 10.55
N PHE A 124 -1.51 2.25 10.06
CA PHE A 124 -0.72 1.02 10.06
C PHE A 124 -0.14 0.78 8.65
N ILE A 125 1.19 0.75 8.53
CA ILE A 125 1.90 0.61 7.25
C ILE A 125 2.63 -0.73 7.22
N LEU A 126 2.40 -1.52 6.18
CA LEU A 126 3.11 -2.77 5.90
C LEU A 126 3.96 -2.60 4.64
N ASP A 127 5.28 -2.55 4.80
CA ASP A 127 6.24 -2.11 3.79
C ASP A 127 7.44 -3.06 3.68
N SER A 128 7.56 -4.02 2.77
CA SER A 128 6.75 -4.23 1.59
C SER A 128 5.80 -5.40 1.76
N GLY A 129 4.56 -5.19 1.34
CA GLY A 129 3.59 -6.27 1.13
C GLY A 129 4.08 -7.35 0.16
N SER A 130 5.03 -7.01 -0.73
CA SER A 130 5.69 -8.00 -1.59
C SER A 130 6.57 -8.99 -0.80
N SER A 131 7.46 -8.50 0.05
CA SER A 131 8.32 -9.37 0.87
C SER A 131 7.53 -10.10 1.97
N TRP A 132 6.51 -9.44 2.53
CA TRP A 132 5.55 -10.11 3.43
C TRP A 132 4.86 -11.29 2.74
N TRP A 133 4.44 -11.12 1.49
CA TRP A 133 3.84 -12.21 0.71
C TRP A 133 4.83 -13.34 0.44
N ASP A 134 6.11 -13.04 0.21
CA ASP A 134 7.14 -14.08 0.10
C ASP A 134 7.25 -14.92 1.38
N SER A 135 7.17 -14.28 2.56
CA SER A 135 7.09 -15.01 3.84
C SER A 135 5.83 -15.89 3.93
N VAL A 136 4.67 -15.39 3.50
CA VAL A 136 3.42 -16.18 3.49
C VAL A 136 3.54 -17.39 2.56
N GLN A 137 4.13 -17.21 1.37
CA GLN A 137 4.34 -18.30 0.43
C GLN A 137 5.24 -19.38 1.02
N GLU A 138 6.36 -19.00 1.62
CA GLU A 138 7.30 -19.95 2.19
C GLU A 138 6.70 -20.81 3.32
N VAL A 139 5.79 -20.23 4.11
CA VAL A 139 5.16 -20.93 5.25
C VAL A 139 3.94 -21.74 4.85
N TYR A 140 3.12 -21.23 3.92
CA TYR A 140 1.79 -21.79 3.66
C TYR A 140 1.59 -22.37 2.27
N VAL A 141 2.44 -22.00 1.31
CA VAL A 141 2.32 -22.40 -0.10
C VAL A 141 3.41 -23.42 -0.46
N ALA A 142 4.67 -23.12 -0.17
CA ALA A 142 5.81 -23.98 -0.49
C ALA A 142 5.67 -25.43 0.05
N PRO A 143 5.21 -25.67 1.30
CA PRO A 143 5.01 -27.05 1.77
C PRO A 143 3.97 -27.84 0.95
N LEU A 144 2.94 -27.16 0.43
CA LEU A 144 1.92 -27.79 -0.41
C LEU A 144 2.46 -28.09 -1.81
N GLU A 145 3.38 -27.26 -2.31
CA GLU A 145 4.08 -27.52 -3.57
C GLU A 145 5.03 -28.72 -3.43
N GLU A 146 5.81 -28.76 -2.34
CA GLU A 146 6.71 -29.87 -2.00
C GLU A 146 5.96 -31.21 -1.88
N GLU A 147 4.84 -31.24 -1.16
CA GLU A 147 4.01 -32.44 -1.01
C GLU A 147 3.48 -32.93 -2.37
N ARG A 148 3.02 -32.01 -3.22
CA ARG A 148 2.47 -32.36 -4.55
C ARG A 148 3.54 -32.82 -5.52
N ASP A 149 4.70 -32.19 -5.50
CA ASP A 149 5.84 -32.56 -6.32
C ASP A 149 6.34 -33.97 -5.90
N ALA A 150 6.35 -34.27 -4.59
CA ALA A 150 6.63 -35.62 -4.07
C ALA A 150 5.58 -36.66 -4.51
N GLU A 151 4.31 -36.27 -4.64
CA GLU A 151 3.22 -37.12 -5.13
C GLU A 151 3.13 -37.21 -6.68
N GLY A 152 4.01 -36.52 -7.42
CA GLY A 152 4.00 -36.50 -8.88
C GLY A 152 2.75 -35.87 -9.51
N LYS A 153 1.99 -35.06 -8.75
CA LYS A 153 0.74 -34.44 -9.22
C LYS A 153 1.05 -33.24 -10.13
N LYS A 154 0.35 -33.12 -11.28
CA LYS A 154 0.50 -31.96 -12.18
C LYS A 154 0.27 -30.62 -11.45
N ARG A 155 1.10 -29.61 -11.73
CA ARG A 155 0.98 -28.24 -11.22
C ARG A 155 -0.37 -27.63 -11.61
N SER A 156 -1.28 -27.42 -10.66
CA SER A 156 -2.51 -26.64 -10.87
C SER A 156 -2.29 -25.22 -10.34
N GLY A 157 -1.79 -24.34 -11.20
CA GLY A 157 -1.23 -23.03 -10.81
C GLY A 157 -2.18 -22.00 -10.18
N GLY A 158 -3.47 -22.32 -9.96
CA GLY A 158 -4.44 -21.41 -9.32
C GLY A 158 -4.86 -21.83 -7.90
N LEU A 159 -5.04 -23.13 -7.65
CA LEU A 159 -5.52 -23.66 -6.36
C LEU A 159 -4.44 -23.65 -5.27
N ILE A 160 -3.17 -23.64 -5.68
CA ILE A 160 -2.00 -23.69 -4.78
C ILE A 160 -1.95 -22.47 -3.86
N TYR A 161 -2.34 -21.29 -4.34
CA TYR A 161 -2.30 -20.05 -3.57
C TYR A 161 -3.50 -19.87 -2.62
N GLY A 162 -4.48 -20.78 -2.63
CA GLY A 162 -5.72 -20.62 -1.85
C GLY A 162 -5.46 -20.39 -0.36
N LYS A 163 -4.55 -21.16 0.24
CA LYS A 163 -4.18 -21.02 1.66
C LYS A 163 -3.50 -19.69 1.96
N GLY A 164 -2.53 -19.28 1.14
CA GLY A 164 -1.85 -17.99 1.28
C GLY A 164 -2.83 -16.81 1.14
N ASN A 165 -3.74 -16.87 0.17
CA ASN A 165 -4.73 -15.83 -0.06
C ASN A 165 -5.69 -15.66 1.13
N LEU A 166 -6.10 -16.77 1.77
CA LEU A 166 -6.94 -16.73 2.97
C LEU A 166 -6.22 -16.07 4.14
N VAL A 167 -4.94 -16.41 4.37
CA VAL A 167 -4.11 -15.79 5.40
C VAL A 167 -4.01 -14.28 5.19
N VAL A 168 -3.63 -13.86 3.98
CA VAL A 168 -3.51 -12.44 3.62
C VAL A 168 -4.84 -11.71 3.80
N SER A 169 -5.94 -12.28 3.28
CA SER A 169 -7.26 -11.66 3.34
C SER A 169 -7.74 -11.53 4.79
N GLY A 170 -7.48 -12.54 5.62
CA GLY A 170 -7.79 -12.51 7.06
C GLY A 170 -7.02 -11.42 7.79
N VAL A 171 -5.71 -11.32 7.58
CA VAL A 171 -4.86 -10.30 8.23
C VAL A 171 -5.27 -8.89 7.81
N VAL A 172 -5.41 -8.63 6.50
CA VAL A 172 -5.80 -7.31 5.99
C VAL A 172 -7.19 -6.90 6.49
N SER A 173 -8.15 -7.83 6.50
CA SER A 173 -9.49 -7.56 7.00
C SER A 173 -9.50 -7.27 8.49
N TRP A 174 -8.70 -8.01 9.27
CA TRP A 174 -8.59 -7.81 10.70
C TRP A 174 -8.01 -6.43 11.04
N ILE A 175 -6.89 -6.05 10.39
CA ILE A 175 -6.26 -4.73 10.57
C ILE A 175 -7.24 -3.60 10.22
N LYS A 176 -7.90 -3.70 9.07
CA LYS A 176 -8.89 -2.70 8.61
C LYS A 176 -10.02 -2.49 9.64
N ASN A 177 -10.47 -3.57 10.29
CA ASN A 177 -11.55 -3.50 11.26
C ASN A 177 -11.15 -2.87 12.60
N GLN A 178 -9.87 -2.50 12.80
CA GLN A 178 -9.40 -1.80 14.02
C GLN A 178 -9.57 -0.27 13.94
N GLY A 179 -10.17 0.28 12.87
CA GLY A 179 -10.43 1.71 12.75
C GLY A 179 -9.21 2.57 12.40
N CYS A 180 -8.10 1.96 12.00
CA CYS A 180 -6.92 2.65 11.47
C CYS A 180 -6.93 2.71 9.94
N PHE A 181 -6.17 3.64 9.38
CA PHE A 181 -5.81 3.60 7.97
C PHE A 181 -4.79 2.49 7.73
N PHE A 182 -4.96 1.73 6.65
CA PHE A 182 -4.03 0.66 6.31
C PHE A 182 -3.30 0.97 5.01
N VAL A 183 -1.98 1.00 5.02
CA VAL A 183 -1.15 1.21 3.83
C VAL A 183 -0.31 -0.04 3.58
N LEU A 184 -0.41 -0.57 2.37
CA LEU A 184 0.35 -1.73 1.92
C LEU A 184 1.22 -1.33 0.72
N THR A 185 2.55 -1.35 0.87
CA THR A 185 3.44 -1.01 -0.26
C THR A 185 3.79 -2.25 -1.07
N HIS A 186 4.02 -2.09 -2.38
CA HIS A 186 4.40 -3.20 -3.25
C HIS A 186 5.52 -2.82 -4.20
N GLN A 187 6.37 -3.81 -4.48
CA GLN A 187 7.40 -3.71 -5.51
C GLN A 187 6.82 -4.07 -6.88
N LYS A 188 7.18 -3.27 -7.88
CA LYS A 188 7.02 -3.62 -9.28
C LYS A 188 8.32 -4.20 -9.85
N SER A 189 8.20 -5.19 -10.71
CA SER A 189 9.29 -5.75 -11.49
C SER A 189 9.16 -5.35 -12.96
N GLN A 190 10.30 -5.23 -13.62
CA GLN A 190 10.40 -5.09 -15.07
C GLN A 190 9.65 -6.24 -15.77
N SER A 191 8.82 -5.93 -16.77
CA SER A 191 8.21 -6.94 -17.65
C SER A 191 9.25 -7.43 -18.67
N TRP A 192 9.17 -8.72 -19.01
CA TRP A 192 10.06 -9.39 -19.95
C TRP A 192 9.23 -10.09 -21.02
N ASP A 193 9.69 -10.03 -22.27
CA ASP A 193 9.22 -10.85 -23.38
C ASP A 193 10.35 -11.73 -23.94
N SER A 194 10.09 -12.41 -25.06
CA SER A 194 11.08 -13.25 -25.74
C SER A 194 12.27 -12.49 -26.31
N GLN A 195 12.20 -11.17 -26.42
CA GLN A 195 13.26 -10.30 -26.94
C GLN A 195 14.04 -9.58 -25.83
N GLY A 196 13.54 -9.59 -24.59
CA GLY A 196 14.22 -9.06 -23.42
C GLY A 196 13.31 -8.25 -22.50
N PRO A 197 13.85 -7.34 -21.69
CA PRO A 197 13.03 -6.48 -20.84
C PRO A 197 12.27 -5.49 -21.72
N ILE A 198 10.94 -5.40 -21.57
CA ILE A 198 10.12 -4.44 -22.32
C ILE A 198 10.25 -3.05 -21.67
N PRO A 199 10.98 -2.09 -22.27
CA PRO A 199 11.28 -0.82 -21.60
C PRO A 199 10.00 -0.08 -21.20
N GLY A 200 9.96 0.46 -19.97
CA GLY A 200 8.81 1.22 -19.48
C GLY A 200 7.61 0.37 -19.04
N GLN A 201 7.60 -0.93 -19.31
CA GLN A 201 6.54 -1.83 -18.85
C GLN A 201 6.94 -2.53 -17.57
N TYR A 202 6.18 -2.25 -16.50
CA TYR A 202 6.38 -2.82 -15.19
C TYR A 202 5.10 -3.50 -14.73
N LYS A 203 5.25 -4.71 -14.20
CA LYS A 203 4.17 -5.47 -13.57
C LYS A 203 4.46 -5.63 -12.10
N ALA A 204 3.42 -5.83 -11.29
CA ALA A 204 3.63 -6.17 -9.89
C ALA A 204 4.43 -7.48 -9.79
N ARG A 205 5.49 -7.50 -8.96
CA ARG A 205 6.53 -8.56 -8.97
C ARG A 205 5.93 -9.96 -8.79
N ILE A 206 4.95 -10.12 -7.91
CA ILE A 206 4.32 -11.42 -7.60
C ILE A 206 2.77 -11.33 -7.66
N ASN A 207 2.22 -10.14 -7.93
CA ASN A 207 0.84 -9.79 -7.55
C ASN A 207 -0.15 -9.84 -8.72
N SER A 208 0.25 -10.32 -9.90
CA SER A 208 -0.63 -10.32 -11.07
C SER A 208 -1.85 -11.25 -10.93
N LYS A 209 -1.82 -12.19 -9.99
CA LYS A 209 -2.87 -13.20 -9.77
C LYS A 209 -3.47 -13.21 -8.36
N VAL A 210 -2.93 -12.44 -7.41
CA VAL A 210 -3.41 -12.39 -6.03
C VAL A 210 -4.06 -11.01 -5.79
N PRO A 211 -5.40 -10.91 -5.84
CA PRO A 211 -6.08 -9.68 -5.50
C PRO A 211 -6.07 -9.50 -3.98
N TYR A 212 -5.22 -8.61 -3.47
CA TYR A 212 -5.42 -8.05 -2.14
C TYR A 212 -6.78 -7.33 -2.10
N LEU A 213 -7.53 -7.50 -1.01
CA LEU A 213 -8.78 -6.78 -0.76
C LEU A 213 -8.44 -5.34 -0.31
N VAL A 214 -8.08 -4.49 -1.26
CA VAL A 214 -7.73 -3.08 -1.01
C VAL A 214 -8.76 -2.13 -1.62
N GLU A 215 -9.05 -1.06 -0.90
CA GLU A 215 -10.02 -0.06 -1.30
C GLU A 215 -9.45 0.93 -2.30
N ILE A 216 -8.17 1.28 -2.24
CA ILE A 216 -7.55 2.19 -3.21
C ILE A 216 -6.24 1.58 -3.68
N ARG A 217 -5.95 1.65 -4.98
CA ARG A 217 -4.65 1.29 -5.55
C ARG A 217 -4.03 2.48 -6.25
N LEU A 218 -2.81 2.80 -5.87
CA LEU A 218 -2.00 3.89 -6.38
C LEU A 218 -0.73 3.35 -7.02
N ASP A 219 -0.37 3.91 -8.17
CA ASP A 219 0.86 3.62 -8.88
C ASP A 219 1.79 4.85 -8.84
N LEU A 220 2.88 4.75 -8.11
CA LEU A 220 3.92 5.78 -8.02
C LEU A 220 5.00 5.54 -9.07
N ARG A 221 5.24 6.55 -9.89
CA ARG A 221 6.22 6.52 -10.99
C ARG A 221 7.17 7.70 -10.90
N LEU A 222 8.41 7.45 -11.33
CA LEU A 222 9.39 8.50 -11.56
C LEU A 222 9.25 9.02 -12.98
N GLU A 223 9.19 10.33 -13.12
CA GLU A 223 9.21 11.04 -14.39
C GLU A 223 10.37 12.03 -14.42
N CYS A 224 10.95 12.23 -15.61
CA CYS A 224 12.01 13.21 -15.81
C CYS A 224 11.40 14.61 -15.99
N VAL A 225 11.88 15.59 -15.22
CA VAL A 225 11.41 16.99 -15.29
C VAL A 225 11.61 17.62 -16.67
N SER A 226 12.68 17.23 -17.39
CA SER A 226 13.05 17.80 -18.69
C SER A 226 12.44 17.07 -19.89
N CYS A 227 11.96 15.84 -19.71
CA CYS A 227 11.41 15.00 -20.80
C CYS A 227 9.87 14.91 -20.76
N ALA A 228 9.20 15.88 -20.12
CA ALA A 228 7.76 15.90 -19.86
C ALA A 228 6.84 15.86 -21.09
N VAL A 229 7.36 15.58 -22.31
CA VAL A 229 6.62 15.55 -23.56
C VAL A 229 6.89 14.24 -24.33
N LYS A 230 5.87 13.38 -24.36
CA LYS A 230 5.57 12.34 -25.36
C LYS A 230 6.57 11.17 -25.53
N SER A 231 6.70 10.32 -24.52
CA SER A 231 6.73 8.85 -24.72
C SER A 231 6.78 8.13 -23.36
N PRO A 232 6.11 6.97 -23.14
CA PRO A 232 6.36 6.11 -21.98
C PRO A 232 7.75 5.42 -22.05
N ILE A 233 8.63 5.91 -22.92
CA ILE A 233 9.83 5.28 -23.44
C ILE A 233 10.96 6.31 -23.40
N VAL A 234 11.54 6.54 -22.23
CA VAL A 234 12.98 6.84 -22.16
C VAL A 234 13.49 6.05 -20.98
N GLY A 235 14.29 5.02 -21.25
CA GLY A 235 14.87 4.16 -20.23
C GLY A 235 15.61 5.00 -19.18
N GLU A 236 15.48 4.61 -17.91
CA GLU A 236 16.17 5.24 -16.77
C GLU A 236 17.69 5.45 -17.00
N GLN A 237 18.29 4.68 -17.90
CA GLN A 237 19.70 4.76 -18.24
C GLN A 237 20.07 6.01 -19.06
N ASP A 238 19.18 6.57 -19.87
CA ASP A 238 19.51 7.75 -20.69
C ASP A 238 19.34 9.07 -19.92
N CYS A 239 18.30 9.20 -19.09
CA CYS A 239 18.08 10.43 -18.31
C CYS A 239 19.17 10.68 -17.27
N ARG A 240 19.73 9.63 -16.62
CA ARG A 240 20.87 9.77 -15.71
C ARG A 240 22.16 10.15 -16.44
N LYS A 241 22.38 9.61 -17.65
CA LYS A 241 23.56 9.92 -18.48
C LYS A 241 23.49 11.32 -19.09
N GLN A 242 22.28 11.82 -19.39
CA GLN A 242 22.04 13.14 -19.98
C GLN A 242 21.99 14.28 -18.95
N GLY A 243 22.28 14.02 -17.67
CA GLY A 243 22.35 15.08 -16.65
C GLY A 243 21.00 15.70 -16.28
N HIS A 244 19.88 15.03 -16.56
CA HIS A 244 18.56 15.48 -16.13
C HIS A 244 18.42 15.24 -14.61
N ILE A 245 18.75 16.25 -13.81
CA ILE A 245 18.81 16.17 -12.33
C ILE A 245 17.41 16.33 -11.68
N GLY A 246 16.36 16.64 -12.44
CA GLY A 246 15.01 16.76 -11.92
C GLY A 246 14.20 15.46 -12.02
N ARG A 247 13.70 14.95 -10.89
CA ARG A 247 12.71 13.86 -10.83
C ARG A 247 11.37 14.40 -10.36
N ASN A 248 10.32 14.22 -11.16
CA ASN A 248 8.93 14.40 -10.74
C ASN A 248 8.36 13.04 -10.38
N HIS A 249 7.59 12.96 -9.29
CA HIS A 249 6.73 11.80 -9.06
C HIS A 249 5.34 12.11 -9.57
N VAL A 250 4.73 11.08 -10.16
CA VAL A 250 3.31 11.07 -10.50
C VAL A 250 2.69 9.87 -9.80
N ALA A 251 1.56 10.09 -9.14
CA ALA A 251 0.70 9.02 -8.67
C ALA A 251 -0.49 8.88 -9.61
N ARG A 252 -0.84 7.63 -9.96
CA ARG A 252 -2.05 7.34 -10.73
C ARG A 252 -2.96 6.41 -9.95
N ILE A 253 -4.25 6.72 -9.85
CA ILE A 253 -5.25 5.78 -9.32
C ILE A 253 -5.49 4.68 -10.36
N ILE A 254 -5.19 3.44 -10.01
CA ILE A 254 -5.44 2.28 -10.88
C ILE A 254 -6.69 1.50 -10.49
N LYS A 255 -7.17 1.66 -9.25
CA LYS A 255 -8.45 1.12 -8.76
C LYS A 255 -8.96 1.94 -7.58
N PHE A 256 -10.27 2.19 -7.53
CA PHE A 256 -10.90 2.95 -6.45
C PHE A 256 -12.15 2.23 -5.90
N GLY A 257 -11.90 1.22 -5.09
CA GLY A 257 -12.93 0.44 -4.39
C GLY A 257 -13.77 -0.30 -5.41
N ARG A 258 -15.08 -0.05 -5.36
CA ARG A 258 -16.05 -0.49 -6.39
C ARG A 258 -16.32 0.56 -7.47
N SER A 259 -15.80 1.77 -7.30
CA SER A 259 -15.95 2.85 -8.26
C SER A 259 -14.83 2.83 -9.29
N THR A 260 -15.20 2.89 -10.57
CA THR A 260 -14.24 3.00 -11.66
C THR A 260 -14.06 4.44 -12.14
N ALA A 261 -14.86 5.38 -11.65
CA ALA A 261 -14.90 6.77 -12.14
C ALA A 261 -13.58 7.54 -11.91
N LEU A 262 -12.77 7.12 -10.92
CA LEU A 262 -11.49 7.74 -10.58
C LEU A 262 -10.28 6.99 -11.14
N ILE A 263 -10.49 5.90 -11.90
CA ILE A 263 -9.40 5.16 -12.52
C ILE A 263 -8.75 6.04 -13.58
N GLY A 264 -7.43 6.17 -13.52
CA GLY A 264 -6.63 6.99 -14.43
C GLY A 264 -6.40 8.42 -13.95
N VAL A 265 -7.01 8.86 -12.84
CA VAL A 265 -6.72 10.17 -12.25
C VAL A 265 -5.27 10.22 -11.80
N GLU A 266 -4.58 11.30 -12.18
CA GLU A 266 -3.16 11.54 -11.88
C GLU A 266 -2.96 12.70 -10.91
N PHE A 267 -1.97 12.56 -10.04
CA PHE A 267 -1.54 13.57 -9.08
C PHE A 267 -0.09 13.92 -9.35
N SER A 268 0.19 15.21 -9.48
CA SER A 268 1.56 15.71 -9.57
C SER A 268 2.23 15.68 -8.20
N ASN A 269 3.57 15.75 -8.16
CA ASN A 269 4.40 15.68 -6.95
C ASN A 269 3.88 16.49 -5.74
N SER A 270 3.34 17.70 -5.96
CA SER A 270 2.80 18.56 -4.89
C SER A 270 1.44 18.10 -4.35
N ASP A 271 0.73 17.27 -5.09
CA ASP A 271 -0.65 16.85 -4.82
C ASP A 271 -0.76 15.40 -4.36
N ILE A 272 0.33 14.63 -4.37
CA ILE A 272 0.38 13.24 -3.89
C ILE A 272 0.41 13.25 -2.35
N SER A 273 -0.74 13.47 -1.72
CA SER A 273 -0.88 13.43 -0.27
C SER A 273 -2.03 12.52 0.15
N PHE A 274 -1.89 11.92 1.34
CA PHE A 274 -2.96 11.18 1.98
C PHE A 274 -4.25 12.00 2.08
N SER A 275 -4.14 13.30 2.44
CA SER A 275 -5.30 14.19 2.56
C SER A 275 -6.10 14.25 1.26
N ASN A 276 -5.44 14.41 0.11
CA ASN A 276 -6.13 14.47 -1.17
C ASN A 276 -6.82 13.14 -1.51
N ILE A 277 -6.16 12.03 -1.22
CA ILE A 277 -6.73 10.69 -1.44
C ILE A 277 -7.93 10.45 -0.51
N TYR A 278 -7.82 10.84 0.76
CA TYR A 278 -8.92 10.77 1.71
C TYR A 278 -10.09 11.63 1.22
N SER A 279 -9.83 12.85 0.75
CA SER A 279 -10.90 13.74 0.32
C SER A 279 -11.69 13.18 -0.86
N LEU A 280 -11.00 12.49 -1.78
CA LEU A 280 -11.65 11.76 -2.87
C LEU A 280 -12.48 10.58 -2.36
N TYR A 281 -12.02 9.90 -1.31
CA TYR A 281 -12.69 8.73 -0.73
C TYR A 281 -13.93 9.10 0.08
N ALA A 282 -13.75 10.01 1.03
CA ALA A 282 -14.81 10.48 1.91
C ALA A 282 -15.76 11.48 1.23
N ARG A 283 -15.40 12.00 0.04
CA ARG A 283 -16.11 13.09 -0.67
C ARG A 283 -16.30 14.32 0.23
N GLY A 284 -15.27 14.66 0.98
CA GLY A 284 -15.22 15.77 1.93
C GLY A 284 -13.82 15.91 2.50
N ASP A 285 -13.52 17.00 3.18
CA ASP A 285 -12.17 17.24 3.70
C ASP A 285 -11.77 16.27 4.82
N PHE A 286 -10.47 16.05 4.97
CA PHE A 286 -9.94 15.25 6.08
C PHE A 286 -10.24 15.95 7.42
N PRO A 287 -10.98 15.32 8.36
CA PRO A 287 -11.23 15.90 9.67
C PRO A 287 -9.95 15.94 10.49
N GLY A 288 -9.55 17.13 10.94
CA GLY A 288 -8.37 17.31 11.80
C GLY A 288 -7.06 17.33 11.03
N GLN A 289 -6.92 18.30 10.13
CA GLN A 289 -5.73 18.51 9.29
C GLN A 289 -4.44 18.64 10.12
N GLU A 290 -4.54 19.08 11.38
CA GLU A 290 -3.47 19.11 12.37
C GLU A 290 -2.87 17.73 12.70
N ARG A 291 -3.57 16.61 12.45
CA ARG A 291 -3.06 15.25 12.65
C ARG A 291 -2.10 14.78 11.54
N LEU A 292 -2.02 15.55 10.46
CA LEU A 292 -1.10 15.33 9.34
C LEU A 292 0.26 16.02 9.54
N VAL A 293 0.34 17.02 10.43
CA VAL A 293 1.52 17.88 10.69
C VAL A 293 2.43 17.27 11.76
#